data_AF-A0A6A6ADB8-F1
#
_entry.id   AF-A0A6A6ADB8-F1
#
_cell.length_a   1.000
_cell.length_b   1.000
_cell.length_c   1.000
_cell.angle_alpha   90.00
_cell.angle_beta   90.00
_cell.angle_gamma   90.00
#
_symmetry.space_group_name_H-M   'P 1'
#
loop_
_entity.id
_entity.type
_entity.pdbx_description
1 polymer ?
#
loop_
_entity_poly.entity_id
_entity_poly.type
_entity_poly.pdbx_seq_one_letter_code
_entity_poly.pdbx_strand_id
1 'polypeptide(L)'
;MEHQPRAPLKLRRWTSEDEQMLLNLRDREKKDFTDIAKILNRTTAAAIQHYSVLKQQSEGRFVEWTHAMDEHIINGRRRGLHIKTISVEMKLTAHAVADRWYTLLREKKVPEDVLAIWRRKNDVVFTLEEDEVILRLWIEMEDDEQLVRMVSFRGKSQSDIRERRIELVYGSSPLYQRLLGIGDGGGNAPHALDKALGKPRYGWMT
;
A
#
# COMPACT_ATOMS: atom_id res chain seq x y z
N MET A 1 -5.04 1.13 40.99
CA MET A 1 -5.41 0.11 39.98
C MET A 1 -4.22 -0.09 39.08
N GLU A 2 -3.46 -1.17 39.31
CA GLU A 2 -2.30 -1.49 38.47
C GLU A 2 -2.79 -1.96 37.10
N HIS A 3 -2.40 -1.23 36.05
CA HIS A 3 -2.57 -1.69 34.68
C HIS A 3 -1.54 -2.79 34.42
N GLN A 4 -1.96 -4.05 34.56
CA GLN A 4 -1.17 -5.16 34.06
C GLN A 4 -1.01 -5.03 32.54
N PRO A 5 0.22 -5.08 32.00
CA PRO A 5 0.46 -5.07 30.57
C PRO A 5 -0.11 -6.36 29.97
N ARG A 6 -1.11 -6.23 29.09
CA ARG A 6 -1.62 -7.36 28.29
C ARG A 6 -0.48 -7.89 27.44
N ALA A 7 -0.05 -9.12 27.72
CA ALA A 7 0.96 -9.79 26.90
C ALA A 7 0.55 -9.75 25.42
N PRO A 8 1.48 -9.51 24.48
CA PRO A 8 1.17 -9.53 23.07
C PRO A 8 0.65 -10.92 22.70
N LEU A 9 -0.62 -10.99 22.33
CA LEU A 9 -1.23 -12.22 21.83
C LEU A 9 -0.44 -12.64 20.59
N LYS A 10 0.34 -13.72 20.69
CA LYS A 10 0.94 -14.36 19.51
C LYS A 10 -0.18 -14.55 18.48
N LEU A 11 0.02 -14.00 17.29
CA LEU A 11 -0.94 -14.12 16.18
C LEU A 11 -1.08 -15.60 15.83
N ARG A 12 -2.09 -16.26 16.42
CA ARG A 12 -2.42 -17.65 16.14
C ARG A 12 -2.87 -17.73 14.69
N ARG A 13 -2.14 -18.47 13.84
CA ARG A 13 -2.54 -18.72 12.45
C ARG A 13 -3.87 -19.47 12.42
N TRP A 14 -4.71 -19.21 11.42
CA TRP A 14 -5.93 -19.98 11.16
C TRP A 14 -5.56 -21.34 10.57
N THR A 15 -6.16 -22.40 11.09
CA THR A 15 -6.05 -23.75 10.51
C THR A 15 -7.33 -24.10 9.77
N SER A 16 -7.28 -25.10 8.90
CA SER A 16 -8.44 -25.59 8.16
C SER A 16 -9.59 -26.01 9.09
N GLU A 17 -9.26 -26.57 10.26
CA GLU A 17 -10.23 -26.95 11.28
C GLU A 17 -10.90 -25.73 11.92
N ASP A 18 -10.10 -24.70 12.28
CA ASP A 18 -10.63 -23.43 12.81
C ASP A 18 -11.59 -22.78 11.79
N GLU A 19 -11.25 -22.83 10.50
CA GLU A 19 -12.05 -22.27 9.40
C GLU A 19 -13.36 -23.03 9.20
N GLN A 20 -13.30 -24.36 9.17
CA GLN A 20 -14.49 -25.19 9.01
C GLN A 20 -15.43 -25.05 10.21
N MET A 21 -14.88 -24.95 11.41
CA MET A 21 -15.65 -24.69 12.62
C MET A 21 -16.28 -23.30 12.61
N LEU A 22 -15.55 -22.26 12.20
CA LEU A 22 -16.07 -20.90 12.02
C LEU A 22 -17.26 -20.86 11.05
N LEU A 23 -17.12 -21.51 9.89
CA LEU A 23 -18.20 -21.61 8.90
C LEU A 23 -19.39 -22.38 9.45
N ASN A 24 -19.17 -23.52 10.12
CA ASN A 24 -20.25 -24.32 10.69
C ASN A 24 -21.05 -23.54 11.75
N LEU A 25 -20.36 -22.95 12.72
CA LEU A 25 -20.98 -22.19 13.81
C LEU A 25 -21.77 -20.99 13.29
N ARG A 26 -21.26 -20.32 12.24
CA ARG A 26 -21.91 -19.13 11.68
C ARG A 26 -23.04 -19.46 10.70
N ASP A 27 -22.79 -20.36 9.75
CA ASP A 27 -23.73 -20.65 8.66
C ASP A 27 -24.82 -21.64 9.06
N ARG A 28 -24.48 -22.69 9.82
CA ARG A 28 -25.43 -23.74 10.22
C ARG A 28 -26.06 -23.47 11.57
N GLU A 29 -25.25 -23.17 12.57
CA GLU A 29 -25.74 -22.97 13.95
C GLU A 29 -26.21 -21.53 14.23
N LYS A 30 -25.99 -20.60 13.28
CA LYS A 30 -26.40 -19.19 13.36
C LYS A 30 -25.93 -18.46 14.64
N LYS A 31 -24.80 -18.88 15.21
CA LYS A 31 -24.25 -18.24 16.42
C LYS A 31 -23.71 -16.84 16.13
N ASP A 32 -23.71 -16.01 17.16
CA ASP A 32 -23.10 -14.68 17.12
C ASP A 32 -21.58 -14.73 17.22
N PHE A 33 -20.92 -13.75 16.60
CA PHE A 33 -19.46 -13.70 16.54
C PHE A 33 -18.81 -13.61 17.93
N THR A 34 -19.50 -13.07 18.94
CA THR A 34 -19.02 -13.05 20.32
C THR A 34 -18.91 -14.44 20.92
N ASP A 35 -19.84 -15.34 20.61
CA ASP A 35 -19.83 -16.72 21.12
C ASP A 35 -18.90 -17.60 20.30
N ILE A 36 -18.87 -17.40 18.97
CA ILE A 36 -17.90 -18.03 18.09
C ILE A 36 -16.46 -17.72 18.53
N ALA A 37 -16.19 -16.45 18.85
CA ALA A 37 -14.88 -16.00 19.31
C ALA A 37 -14.44 -16.72 20.61
N LYS A 38 -15.37 -16.91 21.56
CA LYS A 38 -15.11 -17.69 22.78
C LYS A 38 -14.80 -19.16 22.46
N ILE A 39 -15.60 -19.79 21.58
CA ILE A 39 -15.41 -21.20 21.19
C ILE A 39 -14.04 -21.41 20.51
N LEU A 40 -13.67 -20.52 19.60
CA LEU A 40 -12.40 -20.60 18.86
C LEU A 40 -11.20 -20.04 19.65
N ASN A 41 -11.44 -19.50 20.85
CA ASN A 41 -10.47 -18.80 21.67
C ASN A 41 -9.71 -17.70 20.88
N ARG A 42 -10.48 -16.83 20.22
CA ARG A 42 -10.01 -15.70 19.40
C ARG A 42 -10.76 -14.43 19.78
N THR A 43 -10.33 -13.28 19.25
CA THR A 43 -11.10 -12.04 19.39
C THR A 43 -12.28 -12.02 18.42
N THR A 44 -13.37 -11.34 18.80
CA THR A 44 -14.53 -11.14 17.93
C THR A 44 -14.14 -10.49 16.59
N ALA A 45 -13.27 -9.49 16.63
CA ALA A 45 -12.76 -8.83 15.42
C ALA A 45 -12.02 -9.80 14.49
N ALA A 46 -11.16 -10.68 15.03
CA ALA A 46 -10.47 -11.67 14.23
C ALA A 46 -11.42 -12.67 13.58
N ALA A 47 -12.45 -13.13 14.30
CA ALA A 47 -13.46 -14.05 13.76
C ALA A 47 -14.30 -13.39 12.65
N ILE A 48 -14.71 -12.13 12.82
CA ILE A 48 -15.45 -11.36 11.80
C ILE A 48 -14.58 -11.19 10.54
N GLN A 49 -13.34 -10.73 10.72
CA GLN A 49 -12.43 -10.47 9.61
C GLN A 49 -12.16 -11.75 8.82
N HIS A 50 -11.83 -12.85 9.51
CA HIS A 50 -11.52 -14.11 8.84
C HIS A 50 -12.74 -14.73 8.15
N TYR A 51 -13.92 -14.66 8.76
CA TYR A 51 -15.15 -15.11 8.14
C TYR A 51 -15.46 -14.34 6.84
N SER A 52 -15.25 -13.01 6.84
CA SER A 52 -15.39 -12.18 5.64
C SER A 52 -14.44 -12.64 4.53
N VAL A 53 -13.18 -12.93 4.86
CA VAL A 53 -12.20 -13.47 3.91
C VAL A 53 -12.64 -14.83 3.36
N LEU A 54 -13.11 -15.75 4.21
CA LEU A 54 -13.58 -17.07 3.76
C LEU A 54 -14.79 -16.96 2.81
N LYS A 55 -15.74 -16.07 3.09
CA LYS A 55 -16.87 -15.82 2.19
C LYS A 55 -16.41 -15.25 0.85
N GLN A 56 -15.54 -14.26 0.88
CA GLN A 56 -14.96 -13.66 -0.33
C GLN A 56 -14.21 -14.69 -1.19
N GLN A 57 -13.41 -15.56 -0.56
CA GLN A 57 -12.70 -16.65 -1.24
C GLN A 57 -13.68 -17.67 -1.84
N SER A 58 -14.74 -18.03 -1.11
CA SER A 58 -15.75 -18.96 -1.60
C SER A 58 -16.48 -18.42 -2.83
N GLU A 59 -16.80 -17.12 -2.85
CA GLU A 59 -17.52 -16.47 -3.94
C GLU A 59 -16.71 -16.39 -5.24
N GLY A 60 -15.38 -16.22 -5.15
CA GLY A 60 -14.50 -16.24 -6.33
C GLY A 60 -14.17 -17.65 -6.84
N ARG A 61 -14.19 -18.66 -5.97
CA ARG A 61 -13.76 -20.04 -6.29
C ARG A 61 -14.70 -20.79 -7.23
N PHE A 62 -15.99 -20.43 -7.26
CA PHE A 62 -16.98 -21.11 -8.10
C PHE A 62 -17.20 -20.44 -9.46
N VAL A 63 -16.45 -19.37 -9.78
CA VAL A 63 -16.57 -18.70 -11.08
C VAL A 63 -15.68 -19.43 -12.09
N GLU A 64 -16.29 -20.04 -13.10
CA GLU A 64 -15.56 -20.54 -14.26
C GLU A 64 -15.18 -19.35 -15.16
N TRP A 65 -13.92 -18.95 -15.12
CA TRP A 65 -13.42 -17.81 -15.88
C TRP A 65 -13.25 -18.15 -17.36
N THR A 66 -14.01 -17.47 -18.20
CA THR A 66 -13.91 -17.60 -19.66
C THR A 66 -13.12 -16.43 -20.26
N HIS A 67 -12.58 -16.63 -21.47
CA HIS A 67 -11.90 -15.57 -22.20
C HIS A 67 -12.80 -14.33 -22.42
N ALA A 68 -14.09 -14.53 -22.68
CA ALA A 68 -15.05 -13.44 -22.84
C ALA A 68 -15.21 -12.61 -21.56
N MET A 69 -15.15 -13.25 -20.39
CA MET A 69 -15.20 -12.56 -19.10
C MET A 69 -13.94 -11.75 -18.84
N ASP A 70 -12.77 -12.30 -19.19
CA ASP A 70 -11.50 -11.57 -19.10
C ASP A 70 -11.51 -10.33 -20.00
N GLU A 71 -11.97 -10.48 -21.25
CA GLU A 71 -12.16 -9.36 -22.18
C GLU A 71 -13.14 -8.31 -21.65
N HIS A 72 -14.23 -8.73 -20.99
CA HIS A 72 -15.17 -7.80 -20.37
C HIS A 72 -14.50 -6.96 -19.27
N ILE A 73 -13.68 -7.60 -18.42
CA ILE A 73 -12.90 -6.91 -17.39
C ILE A 73 -11.91 -5.95 -18.05
N ILE A 74 -11.09 -6.41 -19.00
CA ILE A 74 -10.08 -5.60 -19.69
C ILE A 74 -10.73 -4.39 -20.36
N ASN A 75 -11.83 -4.58 -21.09
CA ASN A 75 -12.55 -3.49 -21.75
C ASN A 75 -13.22 -2.55 -20.74
N GLY A 76 -13.74 -3.05 -19.62
CA GLY A 76 -14.18 -2.21 -18.51
C GLY A 76 -13.06 -1.31 -17.98
N ARG A 77 -11.87 -1.87 -17.78
CA ARG A 77 -10.70 -1.13 -17.30
C ARG A 77 -10.16 -0.15 -18.33
N ARG A 78 -10.18 -0.50 -19.63
CA ARG A 78 -9.87 0.38 -20.77
C ARG A 78 -10.78 1.61 -20.81
N ARG A 79 -12.07 1.41 -20.50
CA ARG A 79 -13.07 2.50 -20.37
C ARG A 79 -12.91 3.34 -19.09
N GLY A 80 -11.94 3.03 -18.23
CA GLY A 80 -11.74 3.73 -16.96
C GLY A 80 -12.72 3.32 -15.85
N LEU A 81 -13.48 2.23 -16.02
CA LEU A 81 -14.44 1.79 -15.02
C LEU A 81 -13.76 1.20 -13.78
N HIS A 82 -14.37 1.46 -12.62
CA HIS A 82 -13.96 0.85 -11.37
C HIS A 82 -14.42 -0.61 -11.29
N ILE A 83 -13.64 -1.46 -10.60
CA ILE A 83 -13.94 -2.90 -10.45
C ILE A 83 -15.36 -3.16 -9.92
N LYS A 84 -15.85 -2.30 -9.01
CA LYS A 84 -17.23 -2.37 -8.49
C LYS A 84 -18.29 -2.21 -9.58
N THR A 85 -18.06 -1.34 -10.57
CA THR A 85 -18.98 -1.14 -11.69
C THR A 85 -18.95 -2.35 -12.62
N ILE A 86 -17.75 -2.82 -12.94
CA ILE A 86 -17.54 -4.01 -13.79
C ILE A 86 -18.20 -5.25 -13.14
N SER A 87 -18.09 -5.41 -11.82
CA SER A 87 -18.70 -6.54 -11.13
C SER A 87 -20.23 -6.51 -11.17
N VAL A 88 -20.84 -5.32 -11.09
CA VAL A 88 -22.29 -5.16 -11.28
C VAL A 88 -22.70 -5.54 -12.71
N GLU A 89 -21.95 -5.11 -13.73
CA GLU A 89 -22.20 -5.50 -15.13
C GLU A 89 -22.15 -7.01 -15.33
N MET A 90 -21.16 -7.67 -14.72
CA MET A 90 -20.94 -9.11 -14.83
C MET A 90 -21.85 -9.94 -13.89
N LYS A 91 -22.62 -9.28 -13.01
CA LYS A 91 -23.39 -9.92 -11.93
C LYS A 91 -22.52 -10.84 -11.06
N LEU A 92 -21.29 -10.41 -10.81
CA LEU A 92 -20.32 -11.08 -9.96
C LEU A 92 -19.98 -10.20 -8.76
N THR A 93 -19.30 -10.77 -7.77
CA THR A 93 -18.82 -10.01 -6.64
C THR A 93 -17.60 -9.16 -7.04
N ALA A 94 -17.49 -7.96 -6.47
CA ALA A 94 -16.36 -7.07 -6.74
C ALA A 94 -15.02 -7.72 -6.38
N HIS A 95 -15.01 -8.61 -5.38
CA HIS A 95 -13.84 -9.35 -4.98
C HIS A 95 -13.40 -10.35 -6.06
N ALA A 96 -14.32 -11.17 -6.59
CA ALA A 96 -14.00 -12.13 -7.65
C ALA A 96 -13.41 -11.44 -8.89
N VAL A 97 -14.00 -10.32 -9.30
CA VAL A 97 -13.49 -9.51 -10.43
C VAL A 97 -12.14 -8.88 -10.11
N ALA A 98 -11.91 -8.40 -8.89
CA ALA A 98 -10.61 -7.85 -8.47
C ALA A 98 -9.52 -8.93 -8.50
N ASP A 99 -9.79 -10.10 -7.91
CA ASP A 99 -8.85 -11.21 -7.86
C ASP A 99 -8.49 -11.71 -9.27
N ARG A 100 -9.49 -11.81 -10.15
CA ARG A 100 -9.26 -12.15 -11.55
C ARG A 100 -8.42 -11.09 -12.26
N TRP A 101 -8.69 -9.80 -12.04
CA TRP A 101 -7.89 -8.71 -12.60
C TRP A 101 -6.41 -8.81 -12.19
N TYR A 102 -6.13 -9.08 -10.91
CA TYR A 102 -4.74 -9.29 -10.45
C TYR A 102 -4.09 -10.53 -11.07
N THR A 103 -4.87 -11.60 -11.30
CA THR A 103 -4.41 -12.78 -12.02
C THR A 103 -4.04 -12.44 -13.47
N LEU A 104 -4.88 -11.68 -14.19
CA LEU A 104 -4.61 -11.21 -15.55
C LEU A 104 -3.35 -10.34 -15.62
N LEU A 105 -3.14 -9.46 -14.63
CA LEU A 105 -1.92 -8.64 -14.52
C LEU A 105 -0.67 -9.51 -14.35
N ARG A 106 -0.71 -10.47 -13.42
CA ARG A 106 0.42 -11.38 -13.14
C ARG A 106 0.75 -12.27 -14.33
N GLU A 107 -0.27 -12.72 -15.05
CA GLU A 107 -0.13 -13.53 -16.28
C GLU A 107 0.24 -12.68 -17.51
N LYS A 108 0.39 -11.36 -17.37
CA LYS A 108 0.68 -10.42 -18.47
C LYS A 108 -0.33 -10.50 -19.62
N LYS A 109 -1.59 -10.80 -19.31
CA LYS A 109 -2.71 -10.87 -20.27
C LYS A 109 -3.40 -9.53 -20.48
N VAL A 110 -3.08 -8.52 -19.67
CA VAL A 110 -3.64 -7.17 -19.82
C VAL A 110 -2.84 -6.41 -20.89
N PRO A 111 -3.50 -5.88 -21.94
CA PRO A 111 -2.86 -5.07 -22.97
C PRO A 111 -2.16 -3.81 -22.41
N GLU A 112 -1.04 -3.43 -23.01
CA GLU A 112 -0.21 -2.31 -22.54
C GLU A 112 -0.93 -0.95 -22.63
N ASP A 113 -1.84 -0.76 -23.59
CA ASP A 113 -2.67 0.45 -23.68
C ASP A 113 -3.58 0.61 -22.46
N VAL A 114 -4.13 -0.50 -21.96
CA VAL A 114 -4.98 -0.51 -20.75
C VAL A 114 -4.14 -0.24 -19.51
N LEU A 115 -2.93 -0.81 -19.46
CA LEU A 115 -1.97 -0.51 -18.40
C LEU A 115 -1.54 0.95 -18.44
N ALA A 116 -1.30 1.52 -19.62
CA ALA A 116 -0.92 2.91 -19.78
C ALA A 116 -2.02 3.85 -19.28
N ILE A 117 -3.30 3.57 -19.55
CA ILE A 117 -4.43 4.34 -19.01
C ILE A 117 -4.41 4.36 -17.47
N TRP A 118 -4.02 3.25 -16.84
CA TRP A 118 -3.95 3.12 -15.38
C TRP A 118 -2.63 3.61 -14.77
N ARG A 119 -1.53 3.54 -15.53
CA ARG A 119 -0.20 4.06 -15.15
C ARG A 119 -0.07 5.55 -15.35
N ARG A 120 -0.97 6.18 -16.12
CA ARG A 120 -1.21 7.63 -16.08
C ARG A 120 -1.72 7.98 -14.69
N LYS A 121 -0.82 8.03 -13.69
CA LYS A 121 -0.89 9.07 -12.68
C LYS A 121 -1.05 10.36 -13.50
N ASN A 122 -2.05 11.19 -13.20
CA ASN A 122 -2.02 12.55 -13.73
C ASN A 122 -0.60 13.08 -13.47
N ASP A 123 0.09 13.61 -14.47
CA ASP A 123 1.46 14.11 -14.28
C ASP A 123 1.45 15.00 -13.03
N VAL A 124 2.06 14.50 -11.95
CA VAL A 124 2.04 15.20 -10.68
C VAL A 124 3.15 16.22 -10.78
N VAL A 125 2.79 17.41 -11.24
CA VAL A 125 3.74 18.51 -11.37
C VAL A 125 3.99 19.10 -9.98
N PHE A 126 5.23 19.00 -9.52
CA PHE A 126 5.72 19.70 -8.35
C PHE A 126 6.28 21.07 -8.75
N THR A 127 5.90 22.09 -7.99
CA THR A 127 6.48 23.42 -8.08
C THR A 127 7.82 23.47 -7.35
N LEU A 128 8.64 24.49 -7.64
CA LEU A 128 9.92 24.67 -6.95
C LEU A 128 9.74 24.92 -5.45
N GLU A 129 8.66 25.61 -5.08
CA GLU A 129 8.30 25.89 -3.69
C GLU A 129 7.94 24.59 -2.95
N GLU A 130 7.21 23.69 -3.60
CA GLU A 130 6.87 22.37 -3.04
C GLU A 130 8.12 21.50 -2.87
N ASP A 131 9.02 21.49 -3.86
CA ASP A 131 10.30 20.78 -3.78
C ASP A 131 11.18 21.32 -2.63
N GLU A 132 11.22 22.63 -2.43
CA GLU A 132 11.97 23.25 -1.34
C GLU A 132 11.40 22.89 0.04
N VAL A 133 10.08 22.88 0.19
CA VAL A 133 9.40 22.46 1.43
C VAL A 133 9.70 21.00 1.74
N ILE A 134 9.62 20.11 0.73
CA ILE A 134 9.96 18.69 0.86
C ILE A 134 11.41 18.54 1.37
N LEU A 135 12.36 19.24 0.74
CA LEU A 135 13.77 19.10 1.06
C LEU A 135 14.14 19.66 2.44
N ARG A 136 13.58 20.80 2.84
CA ARG A 136 13.82 21.37 4.17
C ARG A 136 13.35 20.43 5.27
N LEU A 137 12.12 19.94 5.15
CA LEU A 137 11.55 18.99 6.13
C LEU A 137 12.30 17.66 6.14
N TRP A 138 12.79 17.21 4.99
CA TRP A 138 13.63 16.02 4.90
C TRP A 138 14.97 16.22 5.62
N ILE A 139 15.66 17.35 5.42
CA ILE A 139 16.93 17.66 6.09
C ILE A 139 16.75 17.77 7.62
N GLU A 140 15.59 18.25 8.08
CA GLU A 140 15.30 18.40 9.50
C GLU A 140 14.96 17.09 10.22
N MET A 141 14.29 16.14 9.56
CA MET A 141 13.69 14.97 10.23
C MET A 141 14.17 13.61 9.72
N GLU A 142 14.65 13.52 8.48
CA GLU A 142 15.06 12.27 7.80
C GLU A 142 14.02 11.12 7.86
N ASP A 143 12.73 11.44 8.02
CA ASP A 143 11.64 10.46 8.13
C ASP A 143 10.49 10.77 7.15
N ASP A 144 10.25 9.82 6.25
CA ASP A 144 9.15 9.88 5.30
C ASP A 144 7.79 9.91 5.95
N GLU A 145 7.58 9.16 7.04
CA GLU A 145 6.27 9.06 7.68
C GLU A 145 5.87 10.36 8.36
N GLN A 146 6.84 11.12 8.85
CA GLN A 146 6.61 12.44 9.44
C GLN A 146 6.47 13.50 8.36
N LEU A 147 7.33 13.48 7.34
CA LEU A 147 7.27 14.40 6.21
C LEU A 147 5.89 14.36 5.52
N VAL A 148 5.39 13.18 5.18
CA VAL A 148 4.08 13.00 4.55
C VAL A 148 2.91 13.39 5.46
N ARG A 149 3.09 13.37 6.80
CA ARG A 149 2.05 13.85 7.72
C ARG A 149 2.05 15.37 7.84
N MET A 150 3.22 16.00 7.71
CA MET A 150 3.37 17.45 7.85
C MET A 150 3.06 18.21 6.55
N VAL A 151 3.23 17.55 5.40
CA VAL A 151 3.02 18.15 4.09
C VAL A 151 1.73 17.64 3.46
N SER A 152 0.93 18.57 2.94
CA SER A 152 -0.24 18.28 2.14
C SER A 152 -0.30 19.24 0.97
N PHE A 153 -0.13 18.71 -0.25
CA PHE A 153 -0.21 19.48 -1.47
C PHE A 153 -1.46 19.15 -2.27
N ARG A 154 -2.08 20.17 -2.84
CA ARG A 154 -3.35 20.01 -3.56
C ARG A 154 -3.15 19.08 -4.76
N GLY A 155 -3.91 17.99 -4.79
CA GLY A 155 -3.90 17.02 -5.90
C GLY A 155 -2.71 16.06 -5.89
N LYS A 156 -1.92 16.02 -4.80
CA LYS A 156 -0.77 15.12 -4.66
C LYS A 156 -1.01 14.13 -3.53
N SER A 157 -0.71 12.86 -3.77
CA SER A 157 -0.79 11.82 -2.75
C SER A 157 0.49 11.75 -1.92
N GLN A 158 0.43 11.08 -0.78
CA GLN A 158 1.61 10.85 0.05
C GLN A 158 2.66 9.98 -0.65
N SER A 159 2.23 9.09 -1.54
CA SER A 159 3.12 8.33 -2.41
C SER A 159 3.87 9.25 -3.38
N ASP A 160 3.19 10.24 -3.96
CA ASP A 160 3.82 11.19 -4.89
C ASP A 160 4.85 12.07 -4.19
N ILE A 161 4.57 12.54 -2.97
CA ILE A 161 5.51 13.33 -2.17
C ILE A 161 6.76 12.49 -1.84
N ARG A 162 6.58 11.22 -1.46
CA ARG A 162 7.69 10.32 -1.17
C ARG A 162 8.56 10.05 -2.41
N GLU A 163 7.92 9.73 -3.53
CA GLU A 163 8.60 9.53 -4.83
C GLU A 163 9.39 10.78 -5.21
N ARG A 164 8.78 11.97 -5.12
CA ARG A 164 9.44 13.24 -5.42
C ARG A 164 10.63 13.53 -4.52
N ARG A 165 10.50 13.27 -3.21
CA ARG A 165 11.62 13.42 -2.26
C ARG A 165 12.80 12.53 -2.64
N ILE A 166 12.54 11.28 -3.04
CA ILE A 166 13.59 10.34 -3.50
C ILE A 166 14.28 10.92 -4.74
N GLU A 167 13.50 11.41 -5.72
CA GLU A 167 14.05 12.07 -6.91
C GLU A 167 14.92 13.28 -6.56
N LEU A 168 14.50 14.13 -5.63
CA LEU A 168 15.27 15.32 -5.26
C LEU A 168 16.59 14.99 -4.55
N VAL A 169 16.57 14.01 -3.64
CA VAL A 169 17.73 13.62 -2.84
C VAL A 169 18.74 12.79 -3.65
N TYR A 170 18.26 11.78 -4.38
CA TYR A 170 19.12 10.84 -5.11
C TYR A 170 19.32 11.19 -6.58
N GLY A 171 18.45 12.01 -7.17
CA GLY A 171 18.56 12.49 -8.55
C GLY A 171 19.57 13.63 -8.74
N SER A 172 20.41 13.93 -7.75
CA SER A 172 21.39 15.02 -7.78
C SER A 172 20.77 16.41 -8.01
N SER A 173 19.66 16.72 -7.34
CA SER A 173 19.00 18.02 -7.50
C SER A 173 19.93 19.17 -7.09
N PRO A 174 20.14 20.21 -7.94
CA PRO A 174 20.90 21.40 -7.58
C PRO A 174 20.34 22.12 -6.34
N LEU A 175 19.01 22.05 -6.16
CA LEU A 175 18.33 22.62 -4.99
C LEU A 175 18.75 21.91 -3.70
N TYR A 176 18.89 20.58 -3.74
CA TYR A 176 19.34 19.79 -2.59
C TYR A 176 20.81 20.10 -2.25
N GLN A 177 21.68 20.17 -3.25
CA GLN A 177 23.09 20.54 -3.05
C GLN A 177 23.25 21.96 -2.47
N ARG A 178 22.43 22.92 -2.93
CA ARG A 178 22.37 24.28 -2.39
C ARG A 178 21.92 24.28 -0.93
N LEU A 179 20.87 23.54 -0.59
CA LEU A 179 20.36 23.44 0.79
C LEU A 179 21.35 22.76 1.74
N LEU A 180 22.20 21.86 1.23
CA LEU A 180 23.32 21.26 1.98
C LEU A 180 24.56 22.15 2.05
N GLY A 181 24.56 23.32 1.39
CA GLY A 181 25.73 24.22 1.35
C GLY A 181 26.91 23.69 0.53
N ILE A 182 26.66 22.76 -0.39
CA ILE A 182 27.69 22.11 -1.22
C ILE A 182 27.91 22.87 -2.55
N GLY A 183 26.95 23.72 -2.95
CA GLY A 183 26.99 24.48 -4.20
C GLY A 183 27.16 25.98 -4.00
N ASP A 184 28.41 26.42 -3.85
CA ASP A 184 29.03 27.57 -4.53
C ASP A 184 30.38 27.85 -3.84
N GLY A 185 31.47 27.67 -4.60
CA GLY A 185 32.82 27.81 -4.09
C GLY A 185 33.11 29.26 -3.65
N GLY A 186 33.47 29.45 -2.38
CA GLY A 186 34.01 30.72 -1.91
C GLY A 186 33.96 30.98 -0.41
N GLY A 187 34.79 30.29 0.36
CA GLY A 187 35.43 30.85 1.55
C GLY A 187 34.75 30.66 2.91
N ASN A 188 35.51 30.07 3.85
CA ASN A 188 35.37 30.11 5.32
C ASN A 188 34.04 29.58 5.89
N ALA A 189 33.98 28.64 6.84
CA ALA A 189 34.94 28.01 7.73
C ALA A 189 34.18 26.80 8.38
N PRO A 190 34.66 26.14 9.45
CA PRO A 190 34.59 24.68 9.60
C PRO A 190 33.42 24.21 10.48
N HIS A 191 33.38 22.89 10.71
CA HIS A 191 32.80 22.27 11.90
C HIS A 191 31.34 21.76 11.86
N ALA A 192 30.96 21.08 10.78
CA ALA A 192 29.84 20.12 10.80
C ALA A 192 30.17 18.78 10.11
N LEU A 193 31.01 18.81 9.07
CA LEU A 193 31.45 17.64 8.32
C LEU A 193 32.29 16.64 9.15
N ASP A 194 33.07 17.12 10.12
CA ASP A 194 33.88 16.24 10.99
C ASP A 194 33.02 15.46 12.01
N LYS A 195 31.78 15.89 12.27
CA LYS A 195 30.90 15.24 13.24
C LYS A 195 30.03 14.14 12.60
N ALA A 196 29.83 14.19 11.28
CA ALA A 196 29.04 13.21 10.53
C ALA A 196 29.90 12.05 9.97
N LEU A 197 31.19 12.27 9.72
CA LEU A 197 32.09 11.25 9.18
C LEU A 197 32.83 10.47 10.28
N GLY A 198 32.05 9.95 11.23
CA GLY A 198 32.50 9.02 12.28
C GLY A 198 32.39 7.56 11.84
N LYS A 199 33.30 7.15 10.94
CA LYS A 199 33.65 5.77 10.51
C LYS A 199 32.70 5.02 9.55
N PRO A 200 33.28 4.30 8.57
CA PRO A 200 32.55 3.59 7.53
C PRO A 200 31.97 2.28 8.08
N ARG A 201 30.70 2.02 7.74
CA ARG A 201 30.10 0.69 7.83
C ARG A 201 29.65 0.30 6.42
N TYR A 202 30.51 -0.47 5.77
CA TYR A 202 30.30 -1.21 4.51
C TYR A 202 30.56 -0.45 3.21
N GLY A 203 31.71 -0.79 2.61
CA GLY A 203 31.93 -0.72 1.17
C GLY A 203 31.35 -1.94 0.47
N TRP A 204 30.54 -1.67 -0.56
CA TRP A 204 30.11 -2.48 -1.72
C TRP A 204 29.06 -1.57 -2.37
N MET A 205 29.17 -1.01 -3.57
CA MET A 205 29.70 -1.39 -4.89
C MET A 205 30.04 -0.05 -5.59
N THR A 206 31.17 0.20 -6.25
CA THR A 206 32.32 -0.55 -6.78
C THR A 206 33.59 0.24 -6.52
#